data_AF-A0AAD4T8D6-F1
#
_entry.id   AF-A0AAD4T8D6-F1
#
_cell.length_a   1.000
_cell.length_b   1.000
_cell.length_c   1.000
_cell.angle_alpha   90.00
_cell.angle_beta   90.00
_cell.angle_gamma   90.00
#
_symmetry.space_group_name_H-M   'P 1'
#
loop_
_entity.id
_entity.type
_entity.pdbx_description
1 polymer ?
#
loop_
_entity_poly.entity_id
_entity_poly.type
_entity_poly.pdbx_seq_one_letter_code
_entity_poly.pdbx_strand_id
1 'polypeptide(L)'
;MAKLSIFSAIFVVIMVSSMVVDARRLINTGGLNVFSNDNTGGVNVISNSNTDGVNVVSNGNTGGVNALSNGNTGDVNALSNGNTGGVNALSNGNTGGVNVLSNGNSGDVNALSNGNSGGVNVGSDNKAGGVNVFNRG
;
A
#
# COMPACT_ATOMS: atom_id res chain seq x y z
N MET A 1 -23.27 52.07 13.10
CA MET A 1 -21.93 51.47 13.26
C MET A 1 -21.91 49.93 13.28
N ALA A 2 -23.03 49.21 13.46
CA ALA A 2 -23.02 47.73 13.53
C ALA A 2 -22.77 46.99 12.19
N LYS A 3 -23.19 47.57 11.05
CA LYS A 3 -23.06 46.94 9.71
C LYS A 3 -21.60 46.68 9.31
N LEU A 4 -20.65 47.53 9.69
CA LEU A 4 -19.24 47.33 9.33
C LEU A 4 -18.61 46.14 10.10
N SER A 5 -19.09 45.85 11.32
CA SER A 5 -18.62 44.70 12.10
C SER A 5 -19.12 43.36 11.55
N ILE A 6 -20.33 43.31 10.99
CA ILE A 6 -20.89 42.05 10.47
C ILE A 6 -20.16 41.61 9.20
N PHE A 7 -19.83 42.55 8.29
CA PHE A 7 -19.05 42.23 7.09
C PHE A 7 -17.64 41.76 7.44
N SER A 8 -17.00 42.41 8.42
CA SER A 8 -15.68 41.98 8.92
C SER A 8 -15.73 40.59 9.57
N ALA A 9 -16.76 40.30 10.37
CA ALA A 9 -16.92 39.00 11.02
C ALA A 9 -17.17 37.87 10.00
N ILE A 10 -18.02 38.11 8.99
CA ILE A 10 -18.27 37.16 7.90
C ILE A 10 -16.99 36.87 7.13
N PHE A 11 -16.18 37.89 6.83
CA PHE A 11 -14.90 37.72 6.13
C PHE A 11 -13.91 36.84 6.93
N VAL A 12 -13.80 37.06 8.24
CA VAL A 12 -12.94 36.25 9.12
C VAL A 12 -13.42 34.81 9.19
N VAL A 13 -14.73 34.58 9.31
CA VAL A 13 -15.29 33.21 9.33
C VAL A 13 -15.00 32.46 8.03
N ILE A 14 -15.16 33.13 6.88
CA ILE A 14 -14.85 32.54 5.57
C ILE A 14 -13.35 32.21 5.48
N MET A 15 -12.49 33.14 5.86
CA MET A 15 -11.04 32.94 5.85
C MET A 15 -10.63 31.74 6.72
N VAL A 16 -11.09 31.69 7.98
CA VAL A 16 -10.78 30.59 8.89
C VAL A 16 -11.33 29.27 8.37
N SER A 17 -12.55 29.26 7.82
CA SER A 17 -13.15 28.04 7.26
C SER A 17 -12.33 27.50 6.08
N SER A 18 -11.90 28.39 5.16
CA SER A 18 -11.03 28.00 4.05
C SER A 18 -9.68 27.48 4.52
N MET A 19 -9.04 28.13 5.50
CA MET A 19 -7.78 27.66 6.08
C MET A 19 -7.91 26.27 6.72
N VAL A 20 -9.01 26.01 7.44
CA VAL A 20 -9.29 24.69 8.01
C VAL A 20 -9.50 23.64 6.92
N VAL A 21 -10.21 23.98 5.84
CA VAL A 21 -10.42 23.10 4.68
C VAL A 21 -9.09 22.79 3.98
N ASP A 22 -8.23 23.78 3.76
CA ASP A 22 -6.93 23.60 3.11
C ASP A 22 -5.98 22.77 3.99
N ALA A 23 -5.96 23.02 5.30
CA ALA A 23 -5.21 22.21 6.25
C ALA A 23 -5.69 20.75 6.24
N ARG A 24 -7.01 20.51 6.19
CA ARG A 24 -7.56 19.15 6.08
C ARG A 24 -7.21 18.48 4.75
N ARG A 25 -7.24 19.23 3.63
CA ARG A 25 -6.87 18.72 2.30
C ARG A 25 -5.40 18.32 2.22
N LEU A 26 -4.51 19.11 2.82
CA LEU A 26 -3.09 18.78 2.90
C LEU A 26 -2.82 17.50 3.70
N ILE A 27 -3.65 17.22 4.72
CA ILE A 27 -3.54 16.03 5.55
C ILE A 27 -4.16 14.79 4.88
N ASN A 28 -5.29 14.92 4.17
CA ASN A 28 -6.11 13.78 3.77
C ASN A 28 -5.95 13.29 2.32
N THR A 29 -5.29 14.02 1.42
CA THR A 29 -5.27 13.66 -0.01
C THR A 29 -3.91 13.90 -0.67
N GLY A 30 -2.91 13.11 -0.29
CA GLY A 30 -1.68 13.04 -1.06
C GLY A 30 -0.67 14.16 -0.80
N GLY A 31 -0.32 14.37 0.47
CA GLY A 31 0.85 15.16 0.82
C GLY A 31 2.15 14.57 0.25
N LEU A 32 3.13 15.44 0.02
CA LEU A 32 4.49 15.01 -0.39
C LEU A 32 5.13 14.15 0.70
N ASN A 33 4.98 14.55 1.97
CA ASN A 33 5.46 13.83 3.14
C ASN A 33 4.32 13.76 4.17
N VAL A 34 3.84 12.56 4.47
CA VAL A 34 2.72 12.32 5.37
C VAL A 34 3.17 11.47 6.55
N PHE A 35 2.79 11.90 7.76
CA PHE A 35 2.88 11.10 8.97
C PHE A 35 1.50 11.05 9.62
N SER A 36 0.88 9.87 9.66
CA SER A 36 -0.49 9.72 10.18
C SER A 36 -0.75 8.32 10.73
N ASN A 37 -1.87 8.13 11.42
CA ASN A 37 -2.32 6.78 11.76
C ASN A 37 -2.85 6.06 10.51
N ASP A 38 -3.74 6.72 9.79
CA ASP A 38 -4.36 6.22 8.57
C ASP A 38 -4.22 7.29 7.49
N ASN A 39 -3.98 6.87 6.25
CA ASN A 39 -3.77 7.77 5.14
C ASN A 39 -4.34 7.22 3.83
N THR A 40 -4.69 8.12 2.93
CA THR A 40 -5.06 7.80 1.55
C THR A 40 -4.20 8.62 0.59
N GLY A 41 -3.34 7.94 -0.19
CA GLY A 41 -2.49 8.55 -1.20
C GLY A 41 -1.33 9.36 -0.62
N GLY A 42 -0.37 9.71 -1.46
CA GLY A 42 0.80 10.49 -1.05
C GLY A 42 2.06 9.98 -1.68
N VAL A 43 3.09 10.81 -1.64
CA VAL A 43 4.36 10.48 -2.28
C VAL A 43 5.25 9.72 -1.31
N ASN A 44 5.52 10.29 -0.13
CA ASN A 44 6.27 9.63 0.94
C ASN A 44 5.39 9.55 2.19
N VAL A 45 4.98 8.35 2.56
CA VAL A 45 4.03 8.12 3.65
C VAL A 45 4.67 7.23 4.70
N ILE A 46 4.55 7.65 5.96
CA ILE A 46 4.77 6.80 7.12
C ILE A 46 3.46 6.76 7.90
N SER A 47 2.83 5.58 8.00
CA SER A 47 1.57 5.44 8.72
C SER A 47 1.38 4.06 9.36
N ASN A 48 0.32 3.88 10.15
CA ASN A 48 -0.07 2.52 10.57
C ASN A 48 -0.77 1.80 9.42
N SER A 49 -1.74 2.47 8.79
CA SER A 49 -2.45 1.97 7.61
C SER A 49 -2.36 2.98 6.48
N ASN A 50 -2.23 2.48 5.25
CA ASN A 50 -2.26 3.34 4.07
C ASN A 50 -3.04 2.68 2.93
N THR A 51 -3.79 3.50 2.21
CA THR A 51 -4.42 3.12 0.94
C THR A 51 -3.83 3.99 -0.16
N ASP A 52 -3.21 3.38 -1.17
CA ASP A 52 -2.50 4.04 -2.26
C ASP A 52 -1.32 4.92 -1.84
N GLY A 53 -0.32 5.02 -2.71
CA GLY A 53 0.82 5.89 -2.46
C GLY A 53 1.99 5.51 -3.35
N VAL A 54 3.01 6.36 -3.39
CA VAL A 54 4.21 6.09 -4.18
C VAL A 54 5.25 5.35 -3.35
N ASN A 55 5.67 5.90 -2.22
CA ASN A 55 6.62 5.30 -1.28
C ASN A 55 5.99 5.25 0.10
N VAL A 56 5.62 4.05 0.54
CA VAL A 56 4.86 3.83 1.76
C VAL A 56 5.66 2.94 2.71
N VAL A 57 5.76 3.37 3.97
CA VAL A 57 6.18 2.55 5.10
C VAL A 57 5.03 2.46 6.07
N SER A 58 4.49 1.25 6.28
CA SER A 58 3.31 1.07 7.13
C SER A 58 3.26 -0.26 7.87
N ASN A 59 2.27 -0.47 8.75
CA ASN A 59 1.95 -1.82 9.22
C ASN A 59 1.06 -2.56 8.23
N GLY A 60 0.16 -1.85 7.55
CA GLY A 60 -0.69 -2.37 6.48
C GLY A 60 -0.80 -1.40 5.31
N ASN A 61 -0.62 -1.89 4.09
CA ASN A 61 -0.82 -1.09 2.88
C ASN A 61 -1.77 -1.81 1.91
N THR A 62 -2.64 -1.03 1.26
CA THR A 62 -3.51 -1.49 0.18
C THR A 62 -3.31 -0.60 -1.04
N GLY A 63 -2.75 -1.14 -2.11
CA GLY A 63 -2.46 -0.41 -3.33
C GLY A 63 -1.28 0.55 -3.18
N GLY A 64 -0.68 0.90 -4.31
CA GLY A 64 0.47 1.79 -4.38
C GLY A 64 1.62 1.22 -5.19
N VAL A 65 2.70 2.00 -5.27
CA VAL A 65 3.84 1.69 -6.13
C VAL A 65 4.92 0.94 -5.36
N ASN A 66 5.45 1.52 -4.29
CA ASN A 66 6.48 0.90 -3.44
C ASN A 66 6.00 0.87 -2.00
N ALA A 67 5.83 -0.33 -1.44
CA ALA A 67 5.32 -0.52 -0.09
C ALA A 67 6.24 -1.43 0.73
N LEU A 68 6.69 -0.91 1.87
CA LEU A 68 7.33 -1.67 2.94
C LEU A 68 6.34 -1.80 4.10
N SER A 69 5.88 -3.02 4.36
CA SER A 69 4.81 -3.23 5.34
C SER A 69 4.86 -4.59 6.00
N ASN A 70 4.14 -4.79 7.11
CA ASN A 70 3.91 -6.16 7.59
C ASN A 70 2.93 -6.91 6.67
N GLY A 71 1.89 -6.21 6.19
CA GLY A 71 0.90 -6.72 5.24
C GLY A 71 0.72 -5.78 4.05
N ASN A 72 0.72 -6.34 2.85
CA ASN A 72 0.48 -5.62 1.59
C ASN A 72 -0.65 -6.29 0.80
N THR A 73 -1.46 -5.48 0.11
CA THR A 73 -2.50 -5.95 -0.80
C THR A 73 -2.47 -5.16 -2.10
N GLY A 74 -2.18 -5.81 -3.22
CA GLY A 74 -2.31 -5.22 -4.56
C GLY A 74 -1.23 -4.18 -4.94
N ASP A 75 -0.09 -4.17 -4.28
CA ASP A 75 1.00 -3.22 -4.56
C ASP A 75 1.82 -3.61 -5.80
N VAL A 76 2.40 -2.63 -6.47
CA VAL A 76 3.29 -2.89 -7.62
C VAL A 76 4.60 -3.52 -7.14
N ASN A 77 5.26 -2.92 -6.15
CA ASN A 77 6.46 -3.44 -5.50
C ASN A 77 6.21 -3.54 -3.99
N ALA A 78 6.10 -4.76 -3.49
CA ALA A 78 5.84 -5.05 -2.08
C ALA A 78 7.03 -5.76 -1.43
N LEU A 79 7.44 -5.25 -0.27
CA LEU A 79 8.27 -5.98 0.69
C LEU A 79 7.48 -6.15 1.99
N SER A 80 7.15 -7.39 2.35
CA SER A 80 6.33 -7.63 3.55
C SER A 80 6.48 -9.00 4.19
N ASN A 81 5.88 -9.18 5.37
CA ASN A 81 5.72 -10.51 5.94
C ASN A 81 4.64 -11.30 5.18
N GLY A 82 3.50 -10.66 4.92
CA GLY A 82 2.40 -11.22 4.13
C GLY A 82 2.02 -10.32 2.97
N ASN A 83 1.79 -10.90 1.80
CA ASN A 83 1.32 -10.17 0.62
C ASN A 83 0.16 -10.90 -0.06
N THR A 84 -0.80 -10.12 -0.55
CA THR A 84 -1.95 -10.62 -1.32
C THR A 84 -2.02 -9.89 -2.67
N GLY A 85 -1.77 -10.60 -3.77
CA GLY A 85 -1.76 -10.03 -5.12
C GLY A 85 -0.55 -9.12 -5.37
N GLY A 86 -0.70 -8.19 -6.31
CA GLY A 86 0.38 -7.28 -6.69
C GLY A 86 1.29 -7.81 -7.80
N VAL A 87 2.28 -7.01 -8.19
CA VAL A 87 3.12 -7.30 -9.36
C VAL A 87 4.44 -7.94 -8.96
N ASN A 88 5.26 -7.26 -8.18
CA ASN A 88 6.54 -7.74 -7.68
C ASN A 88 6.47 -7.83 -6.15
N ALA A 89 6.50 -9.05 -5.62
CA ALA A 89 6.39 -9.28 -4.19
C ALA A 89 7.60 -10.03 -3.65
N LEU A 90 8.17 -9.51 -2.57
CA LEU A 90 9.12 -10.21 -1.72
C LEU A 90 8.50 -10.37 -0.34
N SER A 91 8.20 -11.62 0.06
CA SER A 91 7.54 -11.85 1.33
C SER A 91 7.83 -13.19 2.01
N ASN A 92 7.44 -13.35 3.28
CA ASN A 92 7.45 -14.67 3.91
C ASN A 92 6.31 -15.54 3.37
N GLY A 93 5.11 -14.96 3.26
CA GLY A 93 3.93 -15.61 2.69
C GLY A 93 3.30 -14.75 1.59
N ASN A 94 2.90 -15.39 0.49
CA ASN A 94 2.22 -14.71 -0.61
C ASN A 94 0.98 -15.47 -1.08
N THR A 95 -0.11 -14.76 -1.37
CA THR A 95 -1.30 -15.31 -2.01
C THR A 95 -1.62 -14.53 -3.28
N GLY A 96 -1.37 -15.14 -4.43
CA GLY A 96 -1.53 -14.50 -5.73
C GLY A 96 -0.49 -13.42 -5.98
N GLY A 97 -0.19 -13.17 -7.25
CA GLY A 97 0.81 -12.18 -7.65
C GLY A 97 1.47 -12.58 -8.96
N VAL A 98 2.17 -11.64 -9.58
CA VAL A 98 2.78 -11.88 -10.89
C VAL A 98 4.20 -12.42 -10.76
N ASN A 99 5.09 -11.71 -10.09
CA ASN A 99 6.48 -12.07 -9.87
C ASN A 99 6.75 -12.12 -8.36
N VAL A 100 6.89 -13.33 -7.83
CA VAL A 100 6.92 -13.53 -6.38
C VAL A 100 8.16 -14.29 -5.97
N LEU A 101 8.84 -13.75 -4.97
CA LEU A 101 9.86 -14.45 -4.20
C LEU A 101 9.38 -14.57 -2.77
N SER A 102 9.16 -15.79 -2.29
CA SER A 102 8.68 -16.00 -0.93
C SER A 102 9.13 -17.30 -0.28
N ASN A 103 9.01 -17.41 1.04
CA ASN A 103 9.20 -18.72 1.68
C ASN A 103 8.04 -19.67 1.33
N GLY A 104 6.81 -19.16 1.40
CA GLY A 104 5.59 -19.86 1.02
C GLY A 104 4.74 -19.04 0.06
N ASN A 105 4.16 -19.67 -0.96
CA ASN A 105 3.19 -19.02 -1.85
C ASN A 105 2.04 -19.92 -2.29
N SER A 106 0.98 -19.27 -2.77
CA SER A 106 -0.17 -19.92 -3.36
C SER A 106 -0.74 -19.12 -4.53
N GLY A 107 -0.86 -19.75 -5.71
CA GLY A 107 -1.58 -19.19 -6.85
C GLY A 107 -0.86 -18.08 -7.62
N ASP A 108 0.47 -18.04 -7.60
CA ASP A 108 1.28 -17.02 -8.27
C ASP A 108 1.60 -17.36 -9.73
N VAL A 109 1.89 -16.37 -10.58
CA VAL A 109 2.12 -16.58 -12.04
C VAL A 109 3.57 -16.88 -12.41
N ASN A 110 4.54 -16.28 -11.72
CA ASN A 110 5.95 -16.60 -11.78
C ASN A 110 6.46 -16.53 -10.34
N ALA A 111 6.83 -17.68 -9.78
CA ALA A 111 7.07 -17.78 -8.36
C ALA A 111 8.33 -18.56 -8.05
N LEU A 112 9.05 -18.09 -7.05
CA LEU A 112 10.22 -18.75 -6.48
C LEU A 112 10.00 -18.91 -4.98
N SER A 113 9.93 -20.15 -4.50
CA SER A 113 9.69 -20.40 -3.07
C SER A 113 10.30 -21.68 -2.51
N ASN A 114 10.22 -21.85 -1.19
CA ASN A 114 10.52 -23.12 -0.53
C ASN A 114 9.28 -24.03 -0.53
N GLY A 115 8.09 -23.45 -0.36
CA GLY A 115 6.80 -24.15 -0.43
C GLY A 115 5.82 -23.44 -1.35
N ASN A 116 5.15 -24.20 -2.20
CA ASN A 116 4.15 -23.68 -3.14
C ASN A 116 2.87 -24.52 -3.17
N SER A 117 1.72 -23.84 -3.28
CA SER A 117 0.42 -24.43 -3.57
C SER A 117 -0.20 -23.79 -4.82
N GLY A 118 -0.08 -24.45 -5.98
CA GLY A 118 -0.67 -23.99 -7.24
C GLY A 118 0.14 -22.90 -7.96
N GLY A 119 -0.48 -22.19 -8.91
CA GLY A 119 0.20 -21.17 -9.71
C GLY A 119 0.73 -21.67 -11.05
N VAL A 120 1.43 -20.78 -11.76
CA VAL A 120 2.02 -20.98 -13.08
C VAL A 120 3.53 -20.72 -12.96
N ASN A 121 4.35 -21.39 -13.76
CA ASN A 121 5.81 -21.16 -13.84
C ASN A 121 6.49 -21.01 -12.48
N VAL A 122 6.35 -22.03 -11.62
CA VAL A 122 6.86 -21.99 -10.26
C VAL A 122 8.13 -22.83 -10.11
N GLY A 123 9.14 -22.28 -9.47
CA GLY A 123 10.27 -23.03 -8.92
C GLY A 123 10.12 -23.17 -7.41
N SER A 124 9.92 -24.39 -6.89
CA SER A 124 9.87 -24.63 -5.44
C SER A 124 10.46 -25.96 -4.99
N ASP A 125 10.95 -26.00 -3.75
CA ASP A 125 11.51 -27.22 -3.15
C ASP A 125 10.38 -28.21 -2.76
N ASN A 126 9.26 -27.68 -2.27
CA ASN A 126 8.05 -28.43 -1.96
C ASN A 126 6.86 -27.86 -2.74
N LYS A 127 6.08 -28.71 -3.40
CA LYS A 127 4.96 -28.28 -4.25
C LYS A 127 3.70 -29.11 -4.08
N ALA A 128 2.56 -28.44 -4.16
CA ALA A 128 1.25 -29.03 -4.33
C ALA A 128 0.52 -28.36 -5.52
N GLY A 129 0.43 -29.07 -6.65
CA GLY A 129 -0.27 -28.59 -7.86
C GLY A 129 0.46 -27.50 -8.66
N GLY A 130 -0.27 -26.86 -9.58
CA GLY A 130 0.22 -25.81 -10.47
C GLY A 130 0.59 -26.28 -11.89
N VAL A 131 0.83 -25.33 -12.79
CA VAL A 131 1.21 -25.54 -14.19
C VAL A 131 2.67 -25.11 -14.39
N ASN A 132 3.46 -25.89 -15.15
CA ASN A 132 4.89 -25.62 -15.40
C ASN A 132 5.69 -25.42 -14.11
N VAL A 133 5.57 -26.37 -13.17
CA VAL A 133 6.24 -26.30 -11.86
C VAL A 133 7.46 -27.20 -11.81
N PHE A 134 8.61 -26.62 -11.48
CA PHE A 134 9.90 -27.29 -11.43
C PHE A 134 10.45 -27.33 -9.99
N ASN A 135 11.18 -28.40 -9.67
CA ASN A 135 11.89 -28.50 -8.40
C ASN A 135 13.24 -27.76 -8.50
N ARG A 136 13.67 -27.08 -7.44
CA ARG A 136 14.88 -26.25 -7.50
C ARG A 136 16.19 -26.96 -7.24
N GLY A 137 16.15 -28.13 -6.61
CA GLY A 137 17.34 -28.99 -6.39
C GLY A 137 18.28 -28.45 -5.32
#